data_AF-A0A1B2YUF0-F1
#
_entry.id   AF-A0A1B2YUF0-F1
#
_cell.length_a   1.000
_cell.length_b   1.000
_cell.length_c   1.000
_cell.angle_alpha   90.00
_cell.angle_beta   90.00
_cell.angle_gamma   90.00
#
_symmetry.space_group_name_H-M   'P 1'
#
loop_
_entity.id
_entity.type
_entity.pdbx_description
1 polymer ?
#
loop_
_entity_poly.entity_id
_entity_poly.type
_entity_poly.pdbx_seq_one_letter_code
_entity_poly.pdbx_strand_id
1 'polypeptide(L)'
;MTISLGVGVALFAPEEQQMMLETMGEDFNAHQINRMIKDQTYDLEKASFDVKDKKLVPKAGSCVECPFNAANQGNLFGEGKMVCTKSACFETKKSKSFLNLIEKSKKENILLIPEIRQYWADDENNQLIISQLEKDGLKVYLLDDVEIIEEPIKPTIEAIKIEYQHYDYSEDELKAELKEAIENYEKELKNYNSATDNGFVNGIVFHPETYQNKKVFVKVIEKSKDKSSDYSVSLESRKMEDCTPEEQIIKINEREIRKKHIENNKQFEEVVQMIRETEYIDTKKTLSTDEKVAFSISLFENNVDYMSQQKYFSGFLGDTSKMTKIEMVEKFKKKFKKEIFHKLIRYMLRSKFILAKATTLIT
;
A
#
# COMPACT_ATOMS: atom_id res chain seq x y z
N MET A 1 9.13 24.70 18.10
CA MET A 1 8.15 23.67 18.51
C MET A 1 6.93 24.36 19.08
N THR A 2 5.74 24.13 18.52
CA THR A 2 4.49 24.57 19.14
C THR A 2 4.15 23.62 20.28
N ILE A 3 3.44 24.11 21.30
CA ILE A 3 2.96 23.27 22.42
C ILE A 3 2.12 22.11 21.87
N SER A 4 1.31 22.35 20.83
CA SER A 4 0.51 21.32 20.17
C SER A 4 1.34 20.15 19.61
N LEU A 5 2.49 20.42 18.99
CA LEU A 5 3.36 19.37 18.45
C LEU A 5 4.11 18.63 19.55
N GLY A 6 4.63 19.38 20.55
CA GLY A 6 5.31 18.77 21.69
C GLY A 6 4.41 17.80 22.45
N VAL A 7 3.11 18.13 22.55
CA VAL A 7 2.18 17.22 23.22
C VAL A 7 1.75 16.06 22.33
N GLY A 8 1.59 16.26 21.02
CA GLY A 8 1.37 15.14 20.10
C GLY A 8 2.46 14.08 20.22
N VAL A 9 3.73 14.48 20.35
CA VAL A 9 4.86 13.58 20.62
C VAL A 9 4.76 12.94 22.01
N ALA A 10 4.33 13.67 23.04
CA ALA A 10 4.22 13.15 24.41
C ALA A 10 3.21 11.99 24.57
N LEU A 11 2.30 11.78 23.61
CA LEU A 11 1.33 10.68 23.61
C LEU A 11 1.95 9.30 23.28
N PHE A 12 3.18 9.29 22.75
CA PHE A 12 3.91 8.09 22.35
C PHE A 12 4.77 7.52 23.48
N ALA A 13 5.17 6.26 23.38
CA ALA A 13 6.09 5.68 24.36
C ALA A 13 7.48 6.35 24.28
N PRO A 14 8.29 6.36 25.36
CA PRO A 14 9.61 7.00 25.35
C PRO A 14 10.52 6.54 24.20
N GLU A 15 10.45 5.26 23.81
CA GLU A 15 11.21 4.69 22.71
C GLU A 15 10.76 5.25 21.34
N GLU A 16 9.46 5.46 21.15
CA GLU A 16 8.90 6.06 19.94
C GLU A 16 9.20 7.56 19.87
N GLN A 17 9.15 8.26 21.01
CA GLN A 17 9.58 9.66 21.11
C GLN A 17 11.07 9.82 20.75
N GLN A 18 11.90 8.89 21.21
CA GLN A 18 13.33 8.86 20.88
C GLN A 18 13.55 8.59 19.39
N MET A 19 12.79 7.66 18.79
CA MET A 19 12.83 7.40 17.35
C MET A 19 12.39 8.62 16.52
N MET A 20 11.34 9.33 16.96
CA MET A 20 10.88 10.58 16.33
C MET A 20 11.97 11.65 16.41
N LEU A 21 12.64 11.78 17.56
CA LEU A 21 13.75 12.72 17.76
C LEU A 21 14.93 12.39 16.83
N GLU A 22 15.32 11.12 16.74
CA GLU A 22 16.39 10.65 15.85
C GLU A 22 16.06 10.88 14.37
N THR A 23 14.80 10.68 13.99
CA THR A 23 14.32 10.86 12.60
C THR A 23 14.19 12.34 12.21
N MET A 24 13.92 13.22 13.19
CA MET A 24 13.81 14.68 12.97
C MET A 24 15.17 15.31 12.60
N GLY A 25 16.28 14.79 13.13
CA GLY A 25 17.61 15.35 12.93
C GLY A 25 17.85 16.64 13.73
N GLU A 26 18.80 17.49 13.29
CA GLU A 26 19.22 18.69 14.04
C GLU A 26 18.28 19.89 13.86
N ASP A 27 17.57 19.98 12.73
CA ASP A 27 16.66 21.09 12.43
C ASP A 27 15.21 20.71 12.72
N PHE A 28 14.55 21.49 13.59
CA PHE A 28 13.13 21.29 13.88
C PHE A 28 12.26 21.52 12.64
N ASN A 29 11.63 20.46 12.15
CA ASN A 29 10.62 20.52 11.09
C ASN A 29 9.24 20.14 11.62
N ALA A 30 8.40 21.15 11.85
CA ALA A 30 7.03 20.98 12.34
C ALA A 30 6.18 20.05 11.45
N HIS A 31 6.35 20.12 10.14
CA HIS A 31 5.57 19.32 9.19
C HIS A 31 5.98 17.85 9.26
N GLN A 32 7.28 17.59 9.38
CA GLN A 32 7.81 16.22 9.49
C GLN A 32 7.34 15.54 10.78
N ILE A 33 7.40 16.23 11.92
CA ILE A 33 6.89 15.70 13.19
C ILE A 33 5.37 15.44 13.10
N ASN A 34 4.61 16.38 12.55
CA ASN A 34 3.18 16.19 12.37
C ASN A 34 2.87 14.97 11.48
N ARG A 35 3.68 14.75 10.45
CA ARG A 35 3.58 13.56 9.60
C ARG A 35 3.90 12.28 10.39
N MET A 36 4.99 12.25 11.16
CA MET A 36 5.32 11.08 11.99
C MET A 36 4.21 10.76 13.00
N ILE A 37 3.64 11.78 13.65
CA ILE A 37 2.51 11.62 14.55
C ILE A 37 1.32 11.01 13.79
N LYS A 38 0.97 11.53 12.62
CA LYS A 38 -0.13 10.99 11.80
C LYS A 38 0.13 9.55 11.32
N ASP A 39 1.36 9.25 10.92
CA ASP A 39 1.72 7.93 10.40
C ASP A 39 1.77 6.86 11.52
N GLN A 40 1.94 7.27 12.78
CA GLN A 40 1.99 6.37 13.93
C GLN A 40 0.75 6.42 14.84
N THR A 41 -0.23 7.27 14.52
CA THR A 41 -1.51 7.33 15.23
C THR A 41 -2.65 6.75 14.38
N TYR A 42 -3.63 6.16 15.05
CA TYR A 42 -4.77 5.53 14.40
C TYR A 42 -6.08 6.13 14.91
N ASP A 43 -6.93 6.49 13.98
CA ASP A 43 -8.29 6.96 14.27
C ASP A 43 -9.17 5.76 14.66
N LEU A 44 -9.59 5.71 15.93
CA LEU A 44 -10.37 4.58 16.44
C LEU A 44 -11.81 4.55 15.90
N GLU A 45 -12.32 5.69 15.43
CA GLU A 45 -13.62 5.74 14.74
C GLU A 45 -13.57 5.02 13.39
N LYS A 46 -12.36 4.93 12.81
CA LYS A 46 -12.07 4.24 11.55
C LYS A 46 -11.53 2.83 11.78
N ALA A 47 -11.62 2.27 12.99
CA ALA A 47 -11.16 0.92 13.26
C ALA A 47 -12.04 -0.13 12.55
N SER A 48 -11.41 -1.18 12.01
CA SER A 48 -12.11 -2.34 11.43
C SER A 48 -12.59 -3.36 12.47
N PHE A 49 -12.64 -2.96 13.74
CA PHE A 49 -13.02 -3.78 14.87
C PHE A 49 -13.78 -2.97 15.92
N ASP A 50 -14.59 -3.65 16.74
CA ASP A 50 -15.29 -3.00 17.84
C ASP A 50 -14.29 -2.55 18.92
N VAL A 51 -14.20 -1.24 19.10
CA VAL A 51 -13.33 -0.60 20.11
C VAL A 51 -13.71 -0.98 21.53
N LYS A 52 -14.94 -1.46 21.78
CA LYS A 52 -15.41 -1.93 23.10
C LYS A 52 -15.07 -3.39 23.37
N ASP A 53 -14.65 -4.16 22.36
CA ASP A 53 -14.41 -5.59 22.52
C ASP A 53 -13.16 -5.87 23.37
N LYS A 54 -13.40 -6.38 24.58
CA LYS A 54 -12.35 -6.79 25.53
C LYS A 54 -11.73 -8.16 25.17
N LYS A 55 -12.38 -8.95 24.32
CA LYS A 55 -12.02 -10.35 24.01
C LYS A 55 -11.25 -10.50 22.70
N LEU A 56 -11.30 -9.52 21.78
CA LEU A 56 -10.60 -9.57 20.49
C LEU A 56 -9.12 -9.93 20.65
N VAL A 57 -8.43 -9.25 21.57
CA VAL A 57 -7.07 -9.57 22.01
C VAL A 57 -7.07 -9.51 23.54
N PRO A 58 -7.18 -10.66 24.25
CA PRO A 58 -7.39 -10.68 25.71
C PRO A 58 -6.32 -9.93 26.51
N LYS A 59 -5.07 -9.91 26.04
CA LYS A 59 -3.96 -9.19 26.68
C LYS A 59 -4.07 -7.66 26.55
N ALA A 60 -4.80 -7.16 25.56
CA ALA A 60 -4.90 -5.73 25.24
C ALA A 60 -6.17 -5.07 25.79
N GLY A 61 -7.25 -5.81 26.01
CA GLY A 61 -8.51 -5.26 26.53
C GLY A 61 -9.23 -4.30 25.57
N SER A 62 -10.17 -3.50 26.09
CA SER A 62 -10.97 -2.52 25.32
C SER A 62 -10.18 -1.25 25.01
N CYS A 63 -10.40 -0.66 23.83
CA CYS A 63 -9.83 0.64 23.46
C CYS A 63 -10.50 1.81 24.19
N VAL A 64 -11.75 1.64 24.66
CA VAL A 64 -12.51 2.70 25.35
C VAL A 64 -11.91 3.05 26.70
N GLU A 65 -11.38 2.08 27.43
CA GLU A 65 -10.73 2.28 28.74
C GLU A 65 -9.20 2.33 28.62
N CYS A 66 -8.66 2.31 27.39
CA CYS A 66 -7.23 2.17 27.15
C CYS A 66 -6.49 3.47 27.50
N PRO A 67 -5.37 3.40 28.26
CA PRO A 67 -4.56 4.59 28.54
C PRO A 67 -3.90 5.17 27.29
N PHE A 68 -3.72 4.39 26.21
CA PHE A 68 -3.16 4.84 24.93
C PHE A 68 -4.20 5.42 23.96
N ASN A 69 -5.45 5.56 24.41
CA ASN A 69 -6.46 6.33 23.70
C ASN A 69 -6.37 7.78 24.19
N ALA A 70 -6.09 8.72 23.28
CA ALA A 70 -5.91 10.13 23.59
C ALA A 70 -7.12 10.74 24.32
N ALA A 71 -8.34 10.25 24.06
CA ALA A 71 -9.55 10.67 24.77
C ALA A 71 -9.49 10.41 26.29
N ASN A 72 -8.76 9.37 26.73
CA ASN A 72 -8.65 8.98 28.14
C ASN A 72 -7.50 9.67 28.88
N GLN A 73 -6.60 10.35 28.17
CA GLN A 73 -5.46 11.06 28.77
C GLN A 73 -5.82 12.48 29.22
N GLY A 74 -7.11 12.75 29.47
CA GLY A 74 -7.57 14.03 30.03
C GLY A 74 -7.88 15.12 29.00
N ASN A 75 -8.24 14.75 27.76
CA ASN A 75 -8.65 15.67 26.69
C ASN A 75 -7.69 16.85 26.47
N LEU A 76 -6.40 16.63 26.74
CA LEU A 76 -5.44 17.70 26.78
C LEU A 76 -5.23 18.30 25.37
N PHE A 77 -5.33 17.50 24.28
CA PHE A 77 -5.01 17.97 22.90
C PHE A 77 -5.70 17.21 21.73
N GLY A 78 -6.84 16.58 21.96
CA GLY A 78 -7.75 16.15 20.87
C GLY A 78 -9.09 16.80 21.14
N GLU A 79 -9.85 17.20 20.12
CA GLU A 79 -11.20 17.73 20.32
C GLU A 79 -12.18 16.61 20.76
N GLY A 80 -11.86 15.87 21.83
CA GLY A 80 -12.57 14.66 22.24
C GLY A 80 -12.34 13.43 21.35
N LYS A 81 -11.51 13.54 20.31
CA LYS A 81 -11.34 12.48 19.31
C LYS A 81 -10.62 11.24 19.87
N MET A 82 -11.16 10.06 19.57
CA MET A 82 -10.58 8.78 19.97
C MET A 82 -9.41 8.40 19.05
N VAL A 83 -8.17 8.68 19.47
CA VAL A 83 -6.96 8.38 18.71
C VAL A 83 -6.08 7.41 19.49
N CYS A 84 -5.68 6.31 18.85
CA CYS A 84 -4.77 5.31 19.39
C CYS A 84 -3.33 5.66 19.05
N THR A 85 -2.45 5.72 20.05
CA THR A 85 -1.01 5.94 19.85
C THR A 85 -0.18 4.66 19.91
N LYS A 86 -0.81 3.51 20.23
CA LYS A 86 -0.12 2.21 20.30
C LYS A 86 -0.30 1.40 19.01
N SER A 87 0.55 1.69 18.03
CA SER A 87 0.52 1.10 16.68
C SER A 87 0.48 -0.42 16.67
N ALA A 88 1.42 -1.08 17.36
CA ALA A 88 1.51 -2.56 17.40
C ALA A 88 0.23 -3.23 17.94
N CYS A 89 -0.43 -2.61 18.92
CA CYS A 89 -1.69 -3.12 19.47
C CYS A 89 -2.83 -2.99 18.45
N PHE A 90 -2.92 -1.83 17.78
CA PHE A 90 -3.93 -1.58 16.76
C PHE A 90 -3.80 -2.55 15.58
N GLU A 91 -2.61 -2.72 15.02
CA GLU A 91 -2.36 -3.65 13.89
C GLU A 91 -2.63 -5.11 14.28
N THR A 92 -2.31 -5.51 15.52
CA THR A 92 -2.64 -6.85 16.03
C THR A 92 -4.15 -7.06 16.09
N LYS A 93 -4.91 -6.08 16.61
CA LYS A 93 -6.37 -6.14 16.68
C LYS A 93 -7.01 -6.15 15.28
N LYS A 94 -6.52 -5.31 14.39
CA LYS A 94 -6.93 -5.23 12.98
C LYS A 94 -6.71 -6.56 12.26
N SER A 95 -5.53 -7.15 12.38
CA SER A 95 -5.22 -8.48 11.81
C SER A 95 -6.12 -9.57 12.40
N LYS A 96 -6.36 -9.54 13.71
CA LYS A 96 -7.24 -10.52 14.38
C LYS A 96 -8.70 -10.36 13.95
N SER A 97 -9.16 -9.13 13.74
CA SER A 97 -10.50 -8.84 13.22
C SER A 97 -10.68 -9.42 11.82
N PHE A 98 -9.69 -9.23 10.94
CA PHE A 98 -9.71 -9.78 9.59
C PHE A 98 -9.79 -11.32 9.58
N LEU A 99 -9.00 -12.00 10.42
CA LEU A 99 -9.08 -13.46 10.57
C LEU A 99 -10.45 -13.91 11.08
N ASN A 100 -11.02 -13.22 12.06
CA ASN A 100 -12.36 -13.52 12.56
C ASN A 100 -13.43 -13.34 11.47
N LEU A 101 -13.25 -12.37 10.58
CA LEU A 101 -14.14 -12.10 9.45
C LEU A 101 -14.02 -13.19 8.38
N ILE A 102 -12.81 -13.69 8.09
CA ILE A 102 -12.60 -14.89 7.25
C ILE A 102 -13.30 -16.11 7.86
N GLU A 103 -13.12 -16.37 9.16
CA GLU A 103 -13.79 -17.49 9.84
C GLU A 103 -15.32 -17.37 9.79
N LYS A 104 -15.84 -16.15 9.99
CA LYS A 104 -17.27 -15.89 9.94
C LYS A 104 -17.84 -16.17 8.56
N SER A 105 -17.15 -15.70 7.52
CA SER A 105 -17.52 -15.96 6.12
C SER A 105 -17.60 -17.46 5.82
N LYS A 106 -16.64 -18.26 6.30
CA LYS A 106 -16.68 -19.73 6.14
C LYS A 106 -17.85 -20.37 6.88
N LYS A 107 -18.13 -19.94 8.12
CA LYS A 107 -19.20 -20.51 8.97
C LYS A 107 -20.60 -20.17 8.44
N GLU A 108 -20.79 -18.95 7.97
CA GLU A 108 -22.09 -18.43 7.52
C GLU A 108 -22.27 -18.54 6.00
N ASN A 109 -21.26 -19.08 5.28
CA ASN A 109 -21.20 -19.16 3.81
C ASN A 109 -21.45 -17.81 3.11
N ILE A 110 -20.88 -16.74 3.66
CA ILE A 110 -20.99 -15.37 3.15
C ILE A 110 -19.82 -15.11 2.21
N LEU A 111 -20.10 -14.50 1.05
CA LEU A 111 -19.03 -14.13 0.11
C LEU A 111 -18.18 -12.99 0.66
N LEU A 112 -16.86 -13.15 0.63
CA LEU A 112 -15.91 -12.10 0.99
C LEU A 112 -15.29 -11.50 -0.26
N ILE A 113 -15.43 -10.20 -0.43
CA ILE A 113 -15.06 -9.48 -1.64
C ILE A 113 -14.09 -8.37 -1.24
N PRO A 114 -12.80 -8.48 -1.60
CA PRO A 114 -11.90 -7.36 -1.44
C PRO A 114 -12.29 -6.24 -2.40
N GLU A 115 -12.16 -4.99 -1.95
CA GLU A 115 -12.37 -3.78 -2.76
C GLU A 115 -11.20 -3.59 -3.75
N ILE A 116 -10.97 -4.59 -4.59
CA ILE A 116 -9.89 -4.67 -5.58
C ILE A 116 -10.55 -4.82 -6.95
N ARG A 117 -10.11 -4.00 -7.91
CA ARG A 117 -10.46 -4.13 -9.32
C ARG A 117 -9.43 -5.00 -10.04
N GLN A 118 -9.83 -5.67 -11.12
CA GLN A 118 -8.97 -6.54 -11.93
C GLN A 118 -7.68 -5.86 -12.38
N TYR A 119 -7.73 -4.57 -12.74
CA TYR A 119 -6.55 -3.80 -13.13
C TYR A 119 -5.48 -3.69 -12.01
N TRP A 120 -5.89 -3.71 -10.75
CA TRP A 120 -5.02 -3.56 -9.58
C TRP A 120 -4.72 -4.93 -8.93
N ALA A 121 -5.15 -6.03 -9.54
CA ALA A 121 -5.01 -7.35 -8.96
C ALA A 121 -3.53 -7.73 -8.77
N ASP A 122 -2.64 -7.32 -9.69
CA ASP A 122 -1.22 -7.67 -9.69
C ASP A 122 -0.35 -6.85 -8.73
N ASP A 123 -0.91 -5.84 -8.06
CA ASP A 123 -0.19 -5.08 -7.04
C ASP A 123 0.20 -6.00 -5.86
N GLU A 124 1.45 -5.90 -5.38
CA GLU A 124 1.99 -6.79 -4.35
C GLU A 124 1.08 -6.89 -3.11
N ASN A 125 0.58 -5.76 -2.61
CA ASN A 125 -0.33 -5.72 -1.45
C ASN A 125 -1.64 -6.46 -1.72
N ASN A 126 -2.20 -6.30 -2.92
CA ASN A 126 -3.46 -6.93 -3.32
C ASN A 126 -3.28 -8.44 -3.51
N GLN A 127 -2.17 -8.86 -4.12
CA GLN A 127 -1.79 -10.27 -4.26
C GLN A 127 -1.65 -10.98 -2.91
N LEU A 128 -1.10 -10.31 -1.89
CA LEU A 128 -1.02 -10.87 -0.54
C LEU A 128 -2.40 -11.14 0.06
N ILE A 129 -3.35 -10.21 -0.11
CA ILE A 129 -4.73 -10.38 0.37
C ILE A 129 -5.43 -11.51 -0.39
N ILE A 130 -5.32 -11.54 -1.71
CA ILE A 130 -5.90 -12.58 -2.56
C ILE A 130 -5.35 -13.95 -2.16
N SER A 131 -4.02 -14.08 -2.05
CA SER A 131 -3.34 -15.31 -1.63
C SER A 131 -3.77 -15.77 -0.24
N GLN A 132 -4.00 -14.84 0.70
CA GLN A 132 -4.45 -15.17 2.04
C GLN A 132 -5.87 -15.76 2.02
N LEU A 133 -6.79 -15.17 1.25
CA LEU A 133 -8.16 -15.68 1.08
C LEU A 133 -8.18 -17.06 0.41
N GLU A 134 -7.38 -17.25 -0.63
CA GLU A 134 -7.26 -18.53 -1.34
C GLU A 134 -6.65 -19.63 -0.46
N LYS A 135 -5.61 -19.31 0.31
CA LYS A 135 -5.00 -20.23 1.29
C LYS A 135 -6.00 -20.66 2.35
N ASP A 136 -6.92 -19.76 2.70
CA ASP A 136 -8.05 -20.03 3.58
C ASP A 136 -9.17 -20.85 2.91
N GLY A 137 -9.05 -21.19 1.63
CA GLY A 137 -10.01 -22.01 0.90
C GLY A 137 -11.26 -21.25 0.46
N LEU A 138 -11.23 -19.91 0.48
CA LEU A 138 -12.31 -19.08 -0.03
C LEU A 138 -12.12 -18.87 -1.53
N LYS A 139 -13.24 -18.92 -2.28
CA LYS A 139 -13.24 -18.49 -3.67
C LYS A 139 -13.25 -16.97 -3.73
N VAL A 140 -12.19 -16.39 -4.29
CA VAL A 140 -12.04 -14.94 -4.41
C VAL A 140 -12.80 -14.44 -5.62
N TYR A 141 -13.62 -13.41 -5.41
CA TYR A 141 -14.26 -12.62 -6.45
C TYR A 141 -13.81 -11.18 -6.31
N LEU A 142 -13.49 -10.52 -7.41
CA LEU A 142 -13.15 -9.09 -7.42
C LEU A 142 -14.39 -8.25 -7.69
N LEU A 143 -14.29 -6.94 -7.52
CA LEU A 143 -15.41 -6.01 -7.76
C LEU A 143 -15.98 -6.12 -9.17
N ASP A 144 -15.16 -6.46 -10.15
CA ASP A 144 -15.58 -6.56 -11.56
C ASP A 144 -16.29 -7.90 -11.88
N ASP A 145 -16.26 -8.87 -10.95
CA ASP A 145 -16.89 -10.19 -11.12
C ASP A 145 -18.29 -10.27 -10.48
N VAL A 146 -18.70 -9.22 -9.78
CA VAL A 146 -19.93 -9.20 -8.98
C VAL A 146 -20.76 -7.95 -9.19
N GLU A 147 -22.06 -8.11 -9.09
CA GLU A 147 -23.00 -7.02 -8.89
C GLU A 147 -23.25 -6.88 -7.39
N ILE A 148 -23.08 -5.66 -6.86
CA ILE A 148 -23.19 -5.36 -5.43
C ILE A 148 -24.33 -4.39 -5.22
N ILE A 149 -25.22 -4.71 -4.28
CA ILE A 149 -26.24 -3.79 -3.77
C ILE A 149 -25.91 -3.50 -2.31
N GLU A 150 -25.70 -2.22 -2.03
CA GLU A 150 -25.43 -1.70 -0.68
C GLU A 150 -26.72 -1.22 -0.03
N GLU A 151 -26.73 -1.18 1.31
CA GLU A 151 -27.84 -0.57 2.04
C GLU A 151 -27.85 0.94 1.76
N PRO A 152 -28.92 1.49 1.15
CA PRO A 152 -28.95 2.89 0.80
C PRO A 152 -29.03 3.75 2.07
N ILE A 153 -28.29 4.85 2.08
CA ILE A 153 -28.25 5.78 3.21
C ILE A 153 -29.30 6.86 2.97
N LYS A 154 -30.16 7.10 3.96
CA LYS A 154 -31.18 8.14 3.85
C LYS A 154 -30.51 9.51 3.69
N PRO A 155 -30.77 10.24 2.60
CA PRO A 155 -30.16 11.54 2.37
C PRO A 155 -30.66 12.58 3.38
N THR A 156 -29.77 13.51 3.75
CA THR A 156 -30.05 14.62 4.66
C THR A 156 -29.60 15.94 4.03
N ILE A 157 -30.23 17.04 4.42
CA ILE A 157 -29.86 18.38 3.92
C ILE A 157 -28.40 18.70 4.25
N GLU A 158 -27.93 18.27 5.43
CA GLU A 158 -26.55 18.48 5.86
C GLU A 158 -25.55 17.74 4.98
N ALA A 159 -25.84 16.48 4.61
CA ALA A 159 -24.98 15.71 3.71
C ALA A 159 -24.89 16.36 2.32
N ILE A 160 -26.03 16.82 1.78
CA ILE A 160 -26.09 17.53 0.49
C ILE A 160 -25.31 18.84 0.56
N LYS A 161 -25.44 19.62 1.64
CA LYS A 161 -24.64 20.83 1.84
C LYS A 161 -23.13 20.57 1.85
N ILE A 162 -22.70 19.44 2.42
CA ILE A 162 -21.28 19.04 2.44
C ILE A 162 -20.82 18.62 1.04
N GLU A 163 -21.61 17.81 0.34
CA GLU A 163 -21.29 17.36 -1.02
C GLU A 163 -21.18 18.52 -2.01
N TYR A 164 -22.12 19.46 -1.92
CA TYR A 164 -22.17 20.65 -2.77
C TYR A 164 -21.62 21.91 -2.09
N GLN A 165 -20.71 21.76 -1.13
CA GLN A 165 -20.10 22.89 -0.41
C GLN A 165 -19.39 23.92 -1.32
N HIS A 166 -19.10 23.55 -2.56
CA HIS A 166 -18.46 24.40 -3.56
C HIS A 166 -19.47 25.18 -4.44
N TYR A 167 -20.76 25.00 -4.20
CA TYR A 167 -21.85 25.66 -4.93
C TYR A 167 -22.66 26.55 -3.97
N ASP A 168 -22.95 27.77 -4.39
CA ASP A 168 -23.82 28.70 -3.64
C ASP A 168 -25.30 28.38 -3.90
N TYR A 169 -25.75 27.21 -3.46
CA TYR A 169 -27.16 26.86 -3.56
C TYR A 169 -28.01 27.67 -2.59
N SER A 170 -29.14 28.17 -3.09
CA SER A 170 -30.20 28.72 -2.26
C SER A 170 -30.88 27.62 -1.43
N GLU A 171 -31.59 28.01 -0.36
CA GLU A 171 -32.32 27.04 0.46
C GLU A 171 -33.38 26.26 -0.32
N ASP A 172 -33.97 26.85 -1.35
CA ASP A 172 -35.01 26.21 -2.15
C ASP A 172 -34.43 25.24 -3.18
N GLU A 173 -33.25 25.54 -3.73
CA GLU A 173 -32.49 24.58 -4.56
C GLU A 173 -32.05 23.37 -3.73
N LEU A 174 -31.54 23.57 -2.51
CA LEU A 174 -31.18 22.48 -1.60
C LEU A 174 -32.37 21.57 -1.24
N LYS A 175 -33.57 22.13 -1.11
CA LYS A 175 -34.81 21.34 -0.87
C LYS A 175 -35.21 20.54 -2.10
N ALA A 176 -35.02 21.10 -3.31
CA ALA A 176 -35.29 20.39 -4.55
C ALA A 176 -34.33 19.20 -4.70
N GLU A 177 -33.03 19.42 -4.51
CA GLU A 177 -32.00 18.36 -4.51
C GLU A 177 -32.29 17.29 -3.46
N LEU A 178 -32.66 17.68 -2.24
CA LEU A 178 -33.05 16.72 -1.20
C LEU A 178 -34.24 15.88 -1.63
N LYS A 179 -35.24 16.48 -2.27
CA LYS A 179 -36.43 15.76 -2.72
C LYS A 179 -36.06 14.72 -3.78
N GLU A 180 -35.26 15.10 -4.77
CA GLU A 180 -34.76 14.17 -5.79
C GLU A 180 -33.91 13.05 -5.18
N ALA A 181 -33.04 13.38 -4.22
CA ALA A 181 -32.26 12.39 -3.48
C ALA A 181 -33.14 11.42 -2.69
N ILE A 182 -34.21 11.90 -2.03
CA ILE A 182 -35.18 11.05 -1.31
C ILE A 182 -35.90 10.13 -2.29
N GLU A 183 -36.33 10.62 -3.45
CA GLU A 183 -36.99 9.80 -4.47
C GLU A 183 -36.05 8.71 -5.02
N ASN A 184 -34.77 9.00 -5.18
CA ASN A 184 -33.76 8.01 -5.56
C ASN A 184 -33.49 7.00 -4.44
N TYR A 185 -33.35 7.45 -3.19
CA TYR A 185 -33.24 6.59 -2.01
C TYR A 185 -34.41 5.60 -1.90
N GLU A 186 -35.65 6.05 -2.14
CA GLU A 186 -36.81 5.15 -2.09
C GLU A 186 -36.78 4.08 -3.18
N LYS A 187 -36.25 4.39 -4.37
CA LYS A 187 -36.06 3.41 -5.45
C LYS A 187 -34.96 2.42 -5.09
N GLU A 188 -33.81 2.89 -4.60
CA GLU A 188 -32.71 2.03 -4.16
C GLU A 188 -33.13 1.14 -3.00
N LEU A 189 -33.92 1.65 -2.04
CA LEU A 189 -34.43 0.89 -0.91
C LEU A 189 -35.37 -0.24 -1.37
N LYS A 190 -36.21 0.00 -2.38
CA LYS A 190 -37.03 -1.06 -2.98
C LYS A 190 -36.18 -2.14 -3.66
N ASN A 191 -35.12 -1.73 -4.36
CA ASN A 191 -34.18 -2.67 -4.99
C ASN A 191 -33.42 -3.49 -3.92
N TYR A 192 -32.96 -2.85 -2.85
CA TYR A 192 -32.30 -3.51 -1.72
C TYR A 192 -33.21 -4.52 -1.03
N ASN A 193 -34.46 -4.13 -0.73
CA ASN A 193 -35.42 -5.02 -0.07
C ASN A 193 -35.82 -6.22 -0.94
N SER A 194 -35.78 -6.08 -2.28
CA SER A 194 -36.05 -7.17 -3.23
C SER A 194 -34.79 -7.91 -3.68
N ALA A 195 -33.61 -7.59 -3.15
CA ALA A 195 -32.34 -8.18 -3.61
C ALA A 195 -32.33 -9.70 -3.44
N THR A 196 -32.85 -10.22 -2.32
CA THR A 196 -32.92 -11.67 -2.07
C THR A 196 -33.84 -12.40 -3.06
N ASP A 197 -34.95 -11.77 -3.45
CA ASP A 197 -35.87 -12.31 -4.46
C ASP A 197 -35.25 -12.29 -5.87
N ASN A 198 -34.33 -11.36 -6.13
CA ASN A 198 -33.63 -11.19 -7.41
C ASN A 198 -32.34 -12.03 -7.55
N GLY A 199 -32.13 -12.98 -6.62
CA GLY A 199 -31.03 -13.93 -6.65
C GLY A 199 -29.70 -13.41 -6.10
N PHE A 200 -29.72 -12.32 -5.31
CA PHE A 200 -28.54 -11.87 -4.58
C PHE A 200 -28.36 -12.67 -3.29
N VAL A 201 -27.11 -12.93 -2.92
CA VAL A 201 -26.71 -13.60 -1.68
C VAL A 201 -26.02 -12.61 -0.74
N ASN A 202 -25.94 -12.95 0.55
CA ASN A 202 -25.21 -12.14 1.52
C ASN A 202 -23.71 -12.13 1.20
N GLY A 203 -23.12 -10.94 1.19
CA GLY A 203 -21.69 -10.73 1.04
C GLY A 203 -21.17 -9.66 1.99
N ILE A 204 -19.83 -9.60 2.09
CA ILE A 204 -19.10 -8.58 2.82
C ILE A 204 -18.04 -8.04 1.89
N VAL A 205 -18.09 -6.74 1.63
CA VAL A 205 -17.04 -6.00 0.92
C VAL A 205 -16.10 -5.41 1.95
N PHE A 206 -14.79 -5.53 1.74
CA PHE A 206 -13.80 -4.97 2.66
C PHE A 206 -12.64 -4.29 1.94
N HIS A 207 -12.12 -3.22 2.56
CA HIS A 207 -10.97 -2.49 2.04
C HIS A 207 -9.67 -3.27 2.32
N PRO A 208 -8.80 -3.47 1.31
CA PRO A 208 -7.63 -4.36 1.43
C PRO A 208 -6.60 -3.88 2.47
N GLU A 209 -6.43 -2.57 2.65
CA GLU A 209 -5.47 -2.04 3.63
C GLU A 209 -6.02 -1.88 5.05
N THR A 210 -7.26 -1.41 5.22
CA THR A 210 -7.82 -1.07 6.54
C THR A 210 -8.66 -2.19 7.14
N TYR A 211 -9.11 -3.15 6.31
CA TYR A 211 -10.09 -4.20 6.62
C TYR A 211 -11.44 -3.68 7.12
N GLN A 212 -11.71 -2.38 6.95
CA GLN A 212 -13.05 -1.85 7.11
C GLN A 212 -13.96 -2.58 6.14
N ASN A 213 -15.13 -2.97 6.63
CA ASN A 213 -16.02 -3.82 5.87
C ASN A 213 -17.47 -3.38 6.04
N LYS A 214 -18.26 -3.68 5.02
CA LYS A 214 -19.69 -3.41 4.96
C LYS A 214 -20.42 -4.64 4.46
N LYS A 215 -21.60 -4.89 5.03
CA LYS A 215 -22.49 -5.95 4.57
C LYS A 215 -23.19 -5.49 3.31
N VAL A 216 -23.27 -6.37 2.33
CA VAL A 216 -23.88 -6.09 1.03
C VAL A 216 -24.62 -7.31 0.52
N PHE A 217 -25.50 -7.09 -0.45
CA PHE A 217 -26.02 -8.15 -1.29
C PHE A 217 -25.16 -8.29 -2.54
N VAL A 218 -24.83 -9.52 -2.91
CA VAL A 218 -23.90 -9.82 -4.00
C VAL A 218 -24.53 -10.81 -4.95
N LYS A 219 -24.40 -10.56 -6.25
CA LYS A 219 -24.69 -11.53 -7.29
C LYS A 219 -23.46 -11.70 -8.17
N VAL A 220 -22.99 -12.94 -8.29
CA VAL A 220 -21.85 -13.24 -9.17
C VAL A 220 -22.32 -13.09 -10.61
N ILE A 221 -21.61 -12.29 -11.40
CA ILE A 221 -21.92 -12.10 -12.81
C ILE A 221 -21.44 -13.36 -13.53
N GLU A 222 -22.38 -14.22 -13.90
CA GLU A 222 -22.10 -15.32 -14.82
C GLU A 222 -21.77 -14.69 -16.18
N LYS A 223 -20.48 -14.64 -16.54
CA LYS A 223 -20.08 -14.34 -17.91
C LYS A 223 -20.68 -15.41 -18.81
N SER A 224 -21.81 -15.10 -19.47
CA SER A 224 -22.38 -15.92 -20.53
C SER A 224 -21.27 -16.25 -21.53
N LYS A 225 -21.08 -17.54 -21.80
CA LYS A 225 -20.07 -18.04 -22.76
C LYS A 225 -20.24 -17.51 -24.19
N ASP A 226 -21.30 -16.76 -24.46
CA ASP A 226 -21.52 -16.11 -25.74
C ASP A 226 -21.30 -14.59 -25.60
N LYS A 227 -20.19 -14.13 -26.20
CA LYS A 227 -19.63 -12.76 -26.21
C LYS A 227 -18.73 -12.35 -25.05
N SER A 228 -18.00 -13.28 -24.46
CA SER A 228 -16.73 -12.91 -23.80
C SER A 228 -15.67 -12.69 -24.87
N SER A 229 -15.12 -11.47 -24.94
CA SER A 229 -13.74 -11.27 -25.33
C SER A 229 -12.85 -12.31 -24.61
N ASP A 230 -11.86 -12.83 -25.32
CA ASP A 230 -10.98 -13.97 -24.98
C ASP A 230 -10.16 -13.83 -23.68
N TYR A 231 -10.82 -13.67 -22.54
CA TYR A 231 -10.21 -13.78 -21.22
C TYR A 231 -11.13 -14.59 -20.31
N SER A 232 -11.29 -15.87 -20.66
CA SER A 232 -11.82 -16.89 -19.75
C SER A 232 -10.71 -17.91 -19.49
N VAL A 233 -10.28 -18.04 -18.24
CA VAL A 233 -9.22 -18.96 -17.77
C VAL A 233 -7.83 -18.62 -18.32
N SER A 234 -6.90 -18.20 -17.45
CA SER A 234 -5.52 -17.95 -17.87
C SER A 234 -4.97 -19.19 -18.58
N LEU A 235 -4.29 -18.99 -19.70
CA LEU A 235 -3.67 -20.06 -20.48
C LEU A 235 -2.85 -20.99 -19.57
N GLU A 236 -2.24 -20.48 -18.50
CA GLU A 236 -1.39 -21.22 -17.56
C GLU A 236 -2.12 -22.37 -16.83
N SER A 237 -3.42 -22.22 -16.57
CA SER A 237 -4.20 -23.18 -15.76
C SER A 237 -4.88 -24.29 -16.57
N ARG A 238 -4.97 -24.16 -17.90
CA ARG A 238 -5.52 -25.21 -18.78
C ARG A 238 -4.52 -26.36 -18.98
N LYS A 239 -4.95 -27.62 -19.18
CA LYS A 239 -4.03 -28.69 -19.60
C LYS A 239 -3.65 -28.50 -21.07
N MET A 240 -2.48 -29.00 -21.49
CA MET A 240 -2.02 -28.88 -22.90
C MET A 240 -3.01 -29.53 -23.88
N GLU A 241 -3.65 -30.61 -23.45
CA GLU A 241 -4.66 -31.36 -24.19
C GLU A 241 -5.93 -30.54 -24.48
N ASP A 242 -6.21 -29.53 -23.66
CA ASP A 242 -7.41 -28.68 -23.73
C ASP A 242 -7.15 -27.33 -24.43
N CYS A 243 -5.94 -27.11 -24.96
CA CYS A 243 -5.55 -25.88 -25.65
C CYS A 243 -5.59 -26.04 -27.17
N THR A 244 -5.99 -24.99 -27.90
CA THR A 244 -5.89 -24.96 -29.36
C THR A 244 -4.42 -24.98 -29.81
N PRO A 245 -4.10 -25.35 -31.07
CA PRO A 245 -2.71 -25.36 -31.55
C PRO A 245 -1.97 -24.02 -31.38
N GLU A 246 -2.66 -22.89 -31.53
CA GLU A 246 -2.09 -21.56 -31.33
C GLU A 246 -1.84 -21.25 -29.84
N GLU A 247 -2.77 -21.63 -28.97
CA GLU A 247 -2.63 -21.53 -27.51
C GLU A 247 -1.51 -22.41 -26.95
N GLN A 248 -1.31 -23.59 -27.55
CA GLN A 248 -0.19 -24.50 -27.21
C GLN A 248 1.16 -23.87 -27.54
N ILE A 249 1.28 -23.18 -28.69
CA ILE A 249 2.50 -22.47 -29.10
C ILE A 249 2.82 -21.35 -28.10
N ILE A 250 1.81 -20.58 -27.66
CA ILE A 250 1.97 -19.53 -26.65
C ILE A 250 2.50 -20.11 -25.34
N LYS A 251 1.91 -21.20 -24.84
CA LYS A 251 2.34 -21.85 -23.58
C LYS A 251 3.72 -22.49 -23.66
N ILE A 252 4.11 -23.02 -24.82
CA ILE A 252 5.46 -23.53 -25.04
C ILE A 252 6.46 -22.36 -25.00
N ASN A 253 6.17 -21.27 -25.69
CA ASN A 253 7.01 -20.07 -25.70
C ASN A 253 7.14 -19.44 -24.30
N GLU A 254 6.04 -19.32 -23.54
CA GLU A 254 6.05 -18.83 -22.17
C GLU A 254 6.85 -19.74 -21.23
N ARG A 255 6.72 -21.07 -21.36
CA ARG A 255 7.54 -22.04 -20.62
C ARG A 255 9.02 -21.94 -20.97
N GLU A 256 9.35 -21.70 -22.24
CA GLU A 256 10.73 -21.48 -22.67
C GLU A 256 11.30 -20.16 -22.15
N ILE A 257 10.52 -19.08 -22.19
CA ILE A 257 10.89 -17.78 -21.62
C ILE A 257 11.11 -17.92 -20.11
N ARG A 258 10.21 -18.61 -19.39
CA ARG A 258 10.34 -18.87 -17.95
C ARG A 258 11.55 -19.74 -17.62
N LYS A 259 11.83 -20.79 -18.41
CA LYS A 259 13.04 -21.61 -18.26
C LYS A 259 14.30 -20.77 -18.47
N LYS A 260 14.34 -19.95 -19.51
CA LYS A 260 15.44 -19.01 -19.76
C LYS A 260 15.62 -18.03 -18.60
N HIS A 261 14.55 -17.49 -18.03
CA HIS A 261 14.64 -16.61 -16.85
C HIS A 261 15.17 -17.34 -15.61
N ILE A 262 14.70 -18.56 -15.32
CA ILE A 262 15.19 -19.36 -14.19
C ILE A 262 16.67 -19.71 -14.37
N GLU A 263 17.07 -20.11 -15.58
CA GLU A 263 18.45 -20.44 -15.91
C GLU A 263 19.36 -19.20 -15.83
N ASN A 264 18.93 -18.06 -16.36
CA ASN A 264 19.65 -16.79 -16.23
C ASN A 264 19.78 -16.35 -14.77
N ASN A 265 18.72 -16.50 -13.96
CA ASN A 265 18.76 -16.16 -12.53
C ASN A 265 19.71 -17.09 -11.76
N LYS A 266 19.72 -18.40 -12.08
CA LYS A 266 20.63 -19.36 -11.47
C LYS A 266 22.09 -19.08 -11.86
N GLN A 267 22.36 -18.79 -13.13
CA GLN A 267 23.68 -18.36 -13.59
C GLN A 267 24.13 -17.07 -12.91
N PHE A 268 23.21 -16.13 -12.70
CA PHE A 268 23.49 -14.89 -11.97
C PHE A 268 23.80 -15.16 -10.48
N GLU A 269 23.05 -16.03 -9.82
CA GLU A 269 23.29 -16.44 -8.43
C GLU A 269 24.66 -17.12 -8.28
N GLU A 270 25.01 -18.03 -9.19
CA GLU A 270 26.33 -18.68 -9.24
C GLU A 270 27.45 -17.64 -9.43
N VAL A 271 27.28 -16.65 -10.31
CA VAL A 271 28.26 -15.56 -10.51
C VAL A 271 28.39 -14.69 -9.26
N VAL A 272 27.28 -14.33 -8.60
CA VAL A 272 27.30 -13.54 -7.36
C VAL A 272 28.02 -14.31 -6.24
N GLN A 273 27.75 -15.60 -6.12
CA GLN A 273 28.42 -16.45 -5.14
C GLN A 273 29.93 -16.56 -5.42
N MET A 274 30.31 -16.82 -6.67
CA MET A 274 31.72 -16.84 -7.07
C MET A 274 32.44 -15.53 -6.75
N ILE A 275 31.82 -14.36 -7.03
CA ILE A 275 32.40 -13.05 -6.71
C ILE A 275 32.54 -12.86 -5.19
N ARG A 276 31.55 -13.27 -4.40
CA ARG A 276 31.59 -13.16 -2.93
C ARG A 276 32.65 -14.07 -2.28
N GLU A 277 32.95 -15.19 -2.92
CA GLU A 277 33.98 -16.15 -2.48
C GLU A 277 35.40 -15.73 -2.92
N THR A 278 35.53 -14.71 -3.78
CA THR A 278 36.84 -14.19 -4.18
C THR A 278 37.43 -13.19 -3.17
N GLU A 279 38.76 -13.13 -3.10
CA GLU A 279 39.51 -12.06 -2.39
C GLU A 279 39.49 -10.72 -3.15
N TYR A 280 38.48 -10.46 -3.98
CA TYR A 280 38.39 -9.25 -4.80
C TYR A 280 38.44 -7.97 -3.95
N ILE A 281 37.89 -8.00 -2.74
CA ILE A 281 37.92 -6.85 -1.79
C ILE A 281 39.36 -6.48 -1.38
N ASP A 282 40.27 -7.47 -1.35
CA ASP A 282 41.66 -7.29 -0.94
C ASP A 282 42.60 -6.90 -2.10
N THR A 283 42.04 -6.71 -3.31
CA THR A 283 42.81 -6.32 -4.48
C THR A 283 43.40 -4.91 -4.32
N LYS A 284 44.70 -4.77 -4.59
CA LYS A 284 45.39 -3.47 -4.62
C LYS A 284 45.24 -2.73 -5.96
N LYS A 285 44.52 -3.32 -6.92
CA LYS A 285 44.29 -2.73 -8.23
C LYS A 285 43.28 -1.59 -8.11
N THR A 286 43.54 -0.48 -8.78
CA THR A 286 42.58 0.62 -8.86
C THR A 286 41.34 0.19 -9.65
N LEU A 287 40.17 0.69 -9.27
CA LEU A 287 38.91 0.43 -9.98
C LEU A 287 39.04 0.77 -11.48
N SER A 288 38.69 -0.18 -12.32
CA SER A 288 38.49 -0.04 -13.76
C SER A 288 37.37 0.95 -14.08
N THR A 289 37.31 1.37 -15.34
CA THR A 289 36.24 2.24 -15.82
C THR A 289 34.87 1.59 -15.66
N ASP A 290 34.79 0.27 -15.84
CA ASP A 290 33.54 -0.48 -15.76
C ASP A 290 33.02 -0.57 -14.33
N GLU A 291 33.91 -0.81 -13.37
CA GLU A 291 33.58 -0.79 -11.95
C GLU A 291 33.15 0.61 -11.50
N LYS A 292 33.83 1.67 -11.97
CA LYS A 292 33.45 3.05 -11.67
C LYS A 292 32.10 3.43 -12.26
N VAL A 293 31.79 2.96 -13.46
CA VAL A 293 30.49 3.17 -14.11
C VAL A 293 29.39 2.44 -13.36
N ALA A 294 29.57 1.15 -13.09
CA ALA A 294 28.61 0.34 -12.35
C ALA A 294 28.33 0.92 -10.95
N PHE A 295 29.38 1.31 -10.23
CA PHE A 295 29.27 1.98 -8.94
C PHE A 295 28.56 3.34 -9.04
N SER A 296 28.82 4.13 -10.08
CA SER A 296 28.16 5.42 -10.28
C SER A 296 26.65 5.29 -10.48
N ILE A 297 26.23 4.33 -11.32
CA ILE A 297 24.81 4.08 -11.61
C ILE A 297 24.11 3.56 -10.35
N SER A 298 24.71 2.58 -9.67
CA SER A 298 24.16 2.01 -8.44
C SER A 298 24.03 3.05 -7.32
N LEU A 299 25.02 3.93 -7.13
CA LEU A 299 24.91 5.03 -6.17
C LEU A 299 23.82 6.02 -6.55
N PHE A 300 23.75 6.42 -7.82
CA PHE A 300 22.75 7.38 -8.29
C PHE A 300 21.32 6.86 -8.10
N GLU A 301 21.05 5.61 -8.50
CA GLU A 301 19.70 5.03 -8.41
C GLU A 301 19.28 4.73 -6.97
N ASN A 302 20.19 4.21 -6.14
CA ASN A 302 19.82 3.72 -4.81
C ASN A 302 20.05 4.73 -3.66
N ASN A 303 20.92 5.73 -3.85
CA ASN A 303 21.38 6.58 -2.74
C ASN A 303 21.17 8.09 -2.96
N VAL A 304 20.76 8.52 -4.16
CA VAL A 304 20.44 9.92 -4.44
C VAL A 304 18.93 10.07 -4.54
N ASP A 305 18.32 10.80 -3.60
CA ASP A 305 16.88 11.04 -3.60
C ASP A 305 16.45 11.89 -4.82
N TYR A 306 15.18 11.79 -5.21
CA TYR A 306 14.64 12.46 -6.39
C TYR A 306 14.92 13.98 -6.43
N MET A 307 14.84 14.68 -5.30
CA MET A 307 15.09 16.13 -5.23
C MET A 307 16.57 16.44 -5.44
N SER A 308 17.46 15.64 -4.85
CA SER A 308 18.90 15.74 -5.06
C SER A 308 19.32 15.36 -6.48
N GLN A 309 18.64 14.39 -7.10
CA GLN A 309 18.87 14.03 -8.50
C GLN A 309 18.58 15.24 -9.40
N GLN A 310 17.43 15.90 -9.22
CA GLN A 310 17.09 17.09 -9.99
C GLN A 310 18.04 18.27 -9.73
N LYS A 311 18.43 18.49 -8.47
CA LYS A 311 19.21 19.67 -8.07
C LYS A 311 20.71 19.56 -8.41
N TYR A 312 21.30 18.40 -8.17
CA TYR A 312 22.76 18.23 -8.25
C TYR A 312 23.20 17.35 -9.42
N PHE A 313 22.30 16.56 -9.99
CA PHE A 313 22.61 15.54 -11.00
C PHE A 313 21.64 15.61 -12.20
N SER A 314 21.08 16.79 -12.48
CA SER A 314 20.26 16.99 -13.67
C SER A 314 21.03 16.59 -14.93
N GLY A 315 20.44 15.68 -15.70
CA GLY A 315 21.07 15.14 -16.91
C GLY A 315 22.14 14.07 -16.67
N PHE A 316 22.23 13.46 -15.48
CA PHE A 316 23.20 12.39 -15.18
C PHE A 316 23.15 11.23 -16.18
N LEU A 317 21.95 10.74 -16.52
CA LEU A 317 21.75 9.73 -17.56
C LEU A 317 21.46 10.32 -18.94
N GLY A 318 21.27 11.65 -19.04
CA GLY A 318 20.78 12.35 -20.23
C GLY A 318 19.32 11.99 -20.57
N ASP A 319 18.90 12.27 -21.81
CA ASP A 319 17.61 11.80 -22.31
C ASP A 319 17.65 10.28 -22.55
N THR A 320 16.77 9.58 -21.84
CA THR A 320 16.66 8.12 -21.76
C THR A 320 15.24 7.63 -22.07
N SER A 321 14.32 8.54 -22.42
CA SER A 321 12.89 8.28 -22.61
C SER A 321 12.55 7.20 -23.66
N LYS A 322 13.50 6.88 -24.55
CA LYS A 322 13.34 5.89 -25.64
C LYS A 322 14.43 4.81 -25.67
N MET A 323 15.20 4.65 -24.60
CA MET A 323 16.36 3.75 -24.56
C MET A 323 16.10 2.53 -23.67
N THR A 324 16.60 1.37 -24.07
CA THR A 324 16.66 0.18 -23.20
C THR A 324 17.72 0.35 -22.11
N LYS A 325 17.61 -0.37 -21.00
CA LYS A 325 18.59 -0.31 -19.89
C LYS A 325 20.03 -0.60 -20.34
N ILE A 326 20.20 -1.53 -21.30
CA ILE A 326 21.50 -1.88 -21.87
C ILE A 326 22.09 -0.67 -22.62
N GLU A 327 21.30 -0.05 -23.49
CA GLU A 327 21.73 1.11 -24.26
C GLU A 327 22.03 2.32 -23.35
N MET A 328 21.29 2.48 -22.25
CA MET A 328 21.54 3.51 -21.24
C MET A 328 22.91 3.33 -20.59
N VAL A 329 23.23 2.12 -20.12
CA VAL A 329 24.53 1.79 -19.50
C VAL A 329 25.66 1.99 -20.50
N GLU A 330 25.50 1.53 -21.75
CA GLU A 330 26.51 1.73 -22.78
C GLU A 330 26.75 3.20 -23.13
N LYS A 331 25.69 3.99 -23.27
CA LYS A 331 25.77 5.43 -23.55
C LYS A 331 26.44 6.16 -22.39
N PHE A 332 26.09 5.81 -21.15
CA PHE A 332 26.73 6.36 -19.96
C PHE A 332 28.21 5.98 -19.88
N LYS A 333 28.57 4.71 -20.13
CA LYS A 333 29.96 4.23 -20.20
C LYS A 333 30.78 4.97 -21.26
N LYS A 334 30.23 5.15 -22.47
CA LYS A 334 30.88 5.90 -23.57
C LYS A 334 31.12 7.37 -23.23
N LYS A 335 30.24 7.97 -22.42
CA LYS A 335 30.31 9.38 -22.00
C LYS A 335 30.82 9.55 -20.56
N PHE A 336 31.37 8.50 -19.96
CA PHE A 336 31.74 8.50 -18.56
C PHE A 336 32.86 9.50 -18.29
N LYS A 337 32.64 10.37 -17.31
CA LYS A 337 33.57 11.41 -16.88
C LYS A 337 33.96 11.16 -15.43
N LYS A 338 35.26 11.12 -15.14
CA LYS A 338 35.77 10.87 -13.77
C LYS A 338 35.24 11.91 -12.77
N GLU A 339 34.96 13.11 -13.24
CA GLU A 339 34.38 14.21 -12.48
C GLU A 339 33.01 13.85 -11.90
N ILE A 340 32.20 13.10 -12.66
CA ILE A 340 30.85 12.67 -12.24
C ILE A 340 30.96 11.66 -11.09
N PHE A 341 31.87 10.69 -11.21
CA PHE A 341 32.16 9.72 -10.15
C PHE A 341 32.65 10.40 -8.87
N HIS A 342 33.59 11.34 -8.97
CA HIS A 342 34.04 12.11 -7.81
C HIS A 342 32.92 12.99 -7.22
N LYS A 343 32.04 13.53 -8.06
CA LYS A 343 30.90 14.33 -7.59
C LYS A 343 29.90 13.48 -6.82
N LEU A 344 29.59 12.27 -7.28
CA LEU A 344 28.76 11.31 -6.56
C LEU A 344 29.39 10.90 -5.23
N ILE A 345 30.68 10.56 -5.22
CA ILE A 345 31.40 10.22 -3.97
C ILE A 345 31.36 11.41 -3.00
N ARG A 346 31.63 12.64 -3.47
CA ARG A 346 31.56 13.84 -2.61
C ARG A 346 30.15 14.11 -2.11
N TYR A 347 29.13 13.83 -2.91
CA TYR A 347 27.73 13.92 -2.47
C TYR A 347 27.45 12.90 -1.37
N MET A 348 27.88 11.64 -1.53
CA MET A 348 27.77 10.60 -0.51
C MET A 348 28.55 10.93 0.76
N LEU A 349 29.77 11.47 0.62
CA LEU A 349 30.56 11.93 1.76
C LEU A 349 29.84 13.08 2.46
N ARG A 350 29.35 14.08 1.71
CA ARG A 350 28.58 15.21 2.25
C ARG A 350 27.30 14.76 2.95
N SER A 351 26.56 13.80 2.40
CA SER A 351 25.34 13.27 3.05
C SER A 351 25.66 12.45 4.29
N LYS A 352 26.87 11.87 4.38
CA LYS A 352 27.39 11.20 5.59
C LYS A 352 27.95 12.19 6.62
N PHE A 353 28.41 13.38 6.21
CA PHE A 353 28.76 14.47 7.11
C PHE A 353 27.49 15.16 7.65
N ILE A 354 26.75 14.43 8.48
CA ILE A 354 26.03 15.03 9.59
C ILE A 354 27.09 15.39 10.63
N LEU A 355 26.91 16.51 11.35
CA LEU A 355 27.84 17.02 12.35
C LEU A 355 28.22 15.90 13.34
N ALA A 356 29.36 15.26 13.12
CA ALA A 356 29.91 14.33 14.09
C ALA A 356 30.28 15.16 15.32
N LYS A 357 29.50 15.06 16.40
CA LYS A 357 29.98 15.45 17.73
C LYS A 357 31.30 14.72 17.94
N ALA A 358 32.39 15.48 17.96
CA ALA A 358 33.69 15.04 18.42
C ALA A 358 33.54 14.57 19.86
N THR A 359 33.28 13.27 20.02
CA THR A 359 33.30 12.62 21.32
C THR A 359 34.40 11.58 21.23
N THR A 360 35.35 11.70 22.15
CA THR A 360 36.44 10.76 22.45
C THR A 360 37.55 10.59 21.40
N LEU A 361 38.61 11.37 21.58
CA LEU A 361 40.01 10.90 21.57
C LEU A 361 40.82 11.78 22.54
N ILE A 362 40.56 11.58 23.83
CA ILE A 362 41.54 11.80 24.90
C ILE A 362 41.59 10.48 25.67
N THR A 363 42.60 9.68 25.35
CA THR A 363 43.35 8.81 26.27
C THR A 363 44.72 8.64 25.68
#